data_AF-A0A2V5XY95-F1
#
_entry.id   AF-A0A2V5XY95-F1
#
_cell.length_a   1.000
_cell.length_b   1.000
_cell.length_c   1.000
_cell.angle_alpha   90.00
_cell.angle_beta   90.00
_cell.angle_gamma   90.00
#
_symmetry.space_group_name_H-M   'P 1'
#
loop_
_entity.id
_entity.type
_entity.pdbx_description
1 polymer ?
#
loop_
_entity_poly.entity_id
_entity_poly.type
_entity_poly.pdbx_seq_one_letter_code
_entity_poly.pdbx_strand_id
1 'polypeptide(L)'
;MTMTKGYERGAMIRALLSIAIVLLAGIAMATPSWVTLTPGQVAELTVGKLRIPYPEPARLSRITGDGFFKVRVQKSSGRVKQVEVLQTTGNALLDAAAVRGLRECRFRPGVLRSIKEVNPSSSDPFANEDCLLKVPVSFVLGKNGVITKGRHKGQPVSEAISGDAQEH
;
A
#
# COMPACT_ATOMS: atom_id res chain seq x y z
N MET A 1 -69.08 22.77 4.34
CA MET A 1 -69.17 21.34 4.70
C MET A 1 -68.57 20.60 3.52
N THR A 2 -67.37 20.05 3.47
CA THR A 2 -66.39 19.47 4.42
C THR A 2 -64.98 19.61 3.78
N MET A 3 -63.96 20.13 4.48
CA MET A 3 -62.86 19.43 5.18
C MET A 3 -61.90 18.53 4.34
N THR A 4 -60.62 18.98 4.33
CA THR A 4 -59.33 18.23 4.44
C THR A 4 -58.90 17.16 3.42
N LYS A 5 -57.72 17.33 2.80
CA LYS A 5 -56.47 16.65 3.25
C LYS A 5 -55.24 17.11 2.46
N GLY A 6 -54.34 17.82 3.15
CA GLY A 6 -52.94 17.96 2.77
C GLY A 6 -52.17 16.73 3.24
N TYR A 7 -51.77 15.88 2.30
CA TYR A 7 -50.98 14.66 2.44
C TYR A 7 -50.64 14.35 0.95
N GLU A 8 -49.43 14.35 0.38
CA GLU A 8 -48.29 13.45 0.64
C GLU A 8 -47.02 13.93 -0.11
N ARG A 9 -46.77 15.24 -0.26
CA ARG A 9 -45.54 15.70 -0.96
C ARG A 9 -44.23 15.35 -0.22
N GLY A 10 -44.31 15.02 1.08
CA GLY A 10 -43.17 14.60 1.89
C GLY A 10 -42.91 13.09 1.97
N ALA A 11 -43.89 12.25 1.61
CA ALA A 11 -43.78 10.80 1.77
C ALA A 11 -42.97 10.13 0.64
N MET A 12 -43.09 10.63 -0.59
CA MET A 12 -42.36 10.07 -1.75
C MET A 12 -40.86 10.34 -1.71
N ILE A 13 -40.42 11.46 -1.11
CA ILE A 13 -38.99 11.82 -1.05
C ILE A 13 -38.23 10.93 -0.07
N ARG A 14 -38.89 10.43 0.99
CA ARG A 14 -38.27 9.54 1.98
C ARG A 14 -38.21 8.08 1.50
N ALA A 15 -39.17 7.65 0.68
CA ALA A 15 -39.19 6.32 0.10
C ALA A 15 -38.12 6.14 -1.00
N LEU A 16 -37.89 7.16 -1.84
CA LEU A 16 -36.87 7.13 -2.89
C LEU A 16 -35.42 7.18 -2.37
N LEU A 17 -35.17 7.75 -1.18
CA LEU A 17 -33.83 7.76 -0.57
C LEU A 17 -33.41 6.42 0.05
N SER A 18 -34.35 5.53 0.33
CA SER A 18 -34.08 4.26 1.01
C SER A 18 -33.61 3.15 0.07
N ILE A 19 -34.03 3.19 -1.20
CA ILE A 19 -33.73 2.13 -2.20
C ILE A 19 -32.32 2.30 -2.80
N ALA A 20 -31.71 3.48 -2.70
CA ALA A 20 -30.37 3.75 -3.25
C ALA A 20 -29.20 3.30 -2.36
N ILE A 21 -29.44 2.97 -1.08
CA ILE A 21 -28.36 2.71 -0.11
C ILE A 21 -27.95 1.22 -0.05
N VAL A 22 -28.76 0.29 -0.57
CA VAL A 22 -28.53 -1.16 -0.37
C VAL A 22 -27.99 -1.89 -1.61
N LEU A 23 -27.93 -1.26 -2.80
CA LEU A 23 -27.40 -1.89 -4.03
C LEU A 23 -25.90 -1.67 -4.29
N LEU A 24 -25.16 -1.07 -3.35
CA LEU A 24 -23.71 -0.87 -3.43
C LEU A 24 -22.90 -1.89 -2.62
N ALA A 25 -23.50 -3.04 -2.27
CA ALA A 25 -22.82 -4.14 -1.60
C ALA A 25 -22.53 -5.27 -2.59
N GLY A 26 -21.67 -5.03 -3.57
CA GLY A 26 -21.39 -6.06 -4.58
C GLY A 26 -20.29 -5.76 -5.57
N ILE A 27 -19.51 -4.69 -5.39
CA ILE A 27 -18.23 -4.61 -6.08
C ILE A 27 -17.29 -5.44 -5.21
N ALA A 28 -17.09 -6.71 -5.57
CA ALA A 28 -15.88 -7.42 -5.23
C ALA A 28 -14.75 -6.55 -5.78
N MET A 29 -14.25 -5.63 -4.95
CA MET A 29 -13.07 -4.86 -5.28
C MET A 29 -12.02 -5.92 -5.55
N ALA A 30 -11.68 -6.12 -6.82
CA ALA A 30 -10.54 -6.91 -7.21
C ALA A 30 -9.39 -6.28 -6.44
N THR A 31 -9.02 -6.89 -5.31
CA THR A 31 -7.89 -6.40 -4.54
C THR A 31 -6.72 -6.56 -5.50
N PRO A 32 -6.07 -5.47 -5.94
CA PRO A 32 -4.88 -5.64 -6.76
C PRO A 32 -3.93 -6.46 -5.89
N SER A 33 -3.62 -7.68 -6.30
CA SER A 33 -2.67 -8.54 -5.59
C SER A 33 -1.28 -7.93 -5.78
N TRP A 34 -0.97 -6.91 -4.98
CA TRP A 34 0.39 -6.40 -4.85
C TRP A 34 1.12 -7.27 -3.84
N VAL A 35 2.43 -7.45 -4.05
CA VAL A 35 3.28 -8.14 -3.09
C VAL A 35 3.50 -7.20 -1.90
N THR A 36 3.06 -7.63 -0.72
CA THR A 36 3.42 -6.96 0.54
C THR A 36 4.87 -7.31 0.84
N LEU A 37 5.77 -6.33 0.80
CA LEU A 37 7.12 -6.56 1.32
C LEU A 37 7.13 -6.30 2.83
N THR A 38 7.68 -7.23 3.59
CA THR A 38 8.03 -6.99 5.00
C THR A 38 9.19 -6.00 5.08
N PRO A 39 9.35 -5.25 6.19
CA PRO A 39 10.47 -4.31 6.33
C PRO A 39 11.85 -4.95 6.15
N GLY A 40 12.01 -6.22 6.55
CA GLY A 40 13.25 -6.99 6.34
C GLY A 40 13.53 -7.26 4.87
N GLN A 41 12.50 -7.69 4.11
CA GLN A 41 12.61 -7.89 2.66
C GLN A 41 12.90 -6.58 1.93
N VAL A 42 12.33 -5.45 2.35
CA VAL A 42 12.66 -4.14 1.75
C VAL A 42 14.15 -3.85 1.92
N ALA A 43 14.72 -4.05 3.10
CA ALA A 43 16.15 -3.84 3.34
C ALA A 43 17.04 -4.80 2.53
N GLU A 44 16.63 -6.07 2.41
CA GLU A 44 17.38 -7.11 1.70
C GLU A 44 17.34 -6.95 0.17
N LEU A 45 16.18 -6.54 -0.36
CA LEU A 45 15.94 -6.33 -1.79
C LEU A 45 16.41 -4.96 -2.28
N THR A 46 16.83 -4.06 -1.39
CA THR A 46 17.43 -2.79 -1.78
C THR A 46 18.92 -2.98 -2.08
N VAL A 47 19.42 -2.35 -3.15
CA VAL A 47 20.87 -2.21 -3.37
C VAL A 47 21.36 -1.13 -2.41
N GLY A 48 21.68 -1.53 -1.18
CA GLY A 48 22.13 -0.64 -0.10
C GLY A 48 21.08 -0.44 1.01
N LYS A 49 21.36 0.49 1.93
CA LYS A 49 20.44 0.83 3.03
C LYS A 49 19.39 1.82 2.53
N LEU A 50 18.10 1.47 2.62
CA LEU A 50 17.00 2.40 2.37
C LEU A 50 17.19 3.65 3.24
N ARG A 51 17.55 4.78 2.62
CA ARG A 51 17.88 6.03 3.31
C ARG A 51 16.75 7.02 3.12
N ILE A 52 15.82 7.02 4.06
CA ILE A 52 14.76 8.04 4.13
C ILE A 52 15.22 9.08 5.17
N PRO A 53 15.57 10.31 4.76
CA PRO A 53 16.00 11.33 5.70
C PRO A 53 14.82 11.76 6.59
N TYR A 54 15.05 11.87 7.89
CA TYR A 54 14.05 12.41 8.81
C TYR A 54 14.00 13.94 8.64
N PRO A 55 12.84 14.54 8.34
CA PRO A 55 12.74 15.99 8.20
C PRO A 55 13.11 16.69 9.51
N GLU A 56 14.01 17.68 9.43
CA GLU A 56 14.42 18.46 10.61
C GLU A 56 13.25 19.07 11.39
N PRO A 57 12.24 19.70 10.74
CA PRO A 57 11.10 20.24 11.48
C PRO A 57 10.30 19.17 12.22
N ALA A 58 10.15 17.98 11.62
CA ALA A 58 9.49 16.85 12.25
C ALA A 58 10.33 16.27 13.40
N ARG A 59 11.66 16.28 13.26
CA ARG A 59 12.60 15.83 14.29
C ARG A 59 12.55 16.72 15.52
N LEU A 60 12.60 18.04 15.33
CA LEU A 60 12.53 19.03 16.42
C LEU A 60 11.19 18.95 17.16
N SER A 61 10.09 18.81 16.43
CA SER A 61 8.75 18.69 16.99
C SER A 61 8.40 17.27 17.45
N ARG A 62 9.36 16.33 17.40
CA ARG A 62 9.22 14.92 17.74
C ARG A 62 8.01 14.20 17.10
N ILE A 63 7.68 14.57 15.86
CA ILE A 63 6.56 14.02 15.11
C ILE A 63 6.98 12.65 14.56
N THR A 64 6.27 11.59 14.93
CA THR A 64 6.46 10.21 14.46
C THR A 64 5.25 9.75 13.64
N GLY A 65 5.40 8.65 12.89
CA GLY A 65 4.28 8.10 12.11
C GLY A 65 4.65 6.85 11.32
N ASP A 66 3.62 6.09 10.95
CA ASP A 66 3.74 4.85 10.18
C ASP A 66 2.83 4.93 8.95
N GLY A 67 3.35 4.58 7.79
CA GLY A 67 2.62 4.65 6.52
C GLY A 67 2.98 3.52 5.58
N PHE A 68 2.14 3.33 4.57
CA PHE A 68 2.38 2.38 3.49
C PHE A 68 2.42 3.10 2.15
N PHE A 69 3.41 2.73 1.34
CA PHE A 69 3.67 3.36 0.06
C PHE A 69 3.69 2.28 -1.01
N LYS A 70 3.00 2.53 -2.12
CA LYS A 70 3.06 1.71 -3.32
C LYS A 70 4.18 2.23 -4.19
N VAL A 71 5.15 1.37 -4.48
CA VAL A 71 6.34 1.69 -5.25
C VAL A 71 6.30 0.88 -6.54
N ARG A 72 6.37 1.58 -7.67
CA ARG A 72 6.48 0.99 -8.99
C ARG A 72 7.93 1.00 -9.42
N VAL A 73 8.48 -0.19 -9.67
CA VAL A 73 9.92 -0.37 -9.94
C VAL A 73 10.09 -1.02 -11.31
N GLN A 74 11.05 -0.55 -12.10
CA GLN A 74 11.44 -1.23 -13.34
C GLN A 74 12.23 -2.50 -12.99
N LYS A 75 11.76 -3.67 -13.44
CA LYS A 75 12.35 -4.98 -13.13
C LYS A 75 13.81 -5.13 -13.59
N SER A 76 14.14 -4.59 -14.76
CA SER A 76 15.47 -4.73 -15.38
C SER A 76 16.56 -3.90 -14.68
N SER A 77 16.23 -2.68 -14.24
CA SER A 77 17.22 -1.74 -13.69
C SER A 77 17.13 -1.60 -12.16
N GLY A 78 16.00 -1.98 -11.57
CA GLY A 78 15.68 -1.75 -10.16
C GLY A 78 15.36 -0.30 -9.81
N ARG A 79 15.21 0.60 -10.81
CA ARG A 79 14.87 2.00 -10.57
C ARG A 79 13.39 2.17 -10.22
N VAL A 80 13.13 3.05 -9.26
CA VAL A 80 11.77 3.45 -8.90
C VAL A 80 11.23 4.44 -9.94
N LYS A 81 10.10 4.10 -10.57
CA LYS A 81 9.39 4.94 -11.56
C LYS A 81 8.35 5.83 -10.89
N GLN A 82 7.66 5.29 -9.89
CA GLN A 82 6.55 5.99 -9.23
C GLN A 82 6.45 5.54 -7.76
N VAL A 83 6.01 6.49 -6.92
CA VAL A 83 5.66 6.24 -5.52
C VAL A 83 4.30 6.88 -5.27
N GLU A 84 3.38 6.10 -4.70
CA GLU A 84 2.01 6.49 -4.35
C GLU A 84 1.78 6.22 -2.85
N VAL A 85 1.10 7.12 -2.16
CA VAL A 85 0.79 6.96 -0.74
C VAL A 85 -0.48 6.13 -0.61
N LEU A 86 -0.37 4.92 -0.05
CA LEU A 86 -1.54 4.07 0.23
C LEU A 86 -2.13 4.36 1.61
N GLN A 87 -1.27 4.60 2.59
CA GLN A 87 -1.64 5.04 3.93
C GLN A 87 -0.65 6.12 4.36
N THR A 88 -1.19 7.30 4.69
CA THR A 88 -0.41 8.41 5.24
C THR A 88 0.22 8.04 6.58
N THR A 89 1.39 8.60 6.85
CA THR A 89 2.05 8.58 8.16
C THR A 89 1.35 9.45 9.21
N GLY A 90 0.30 10.19 8.83
CA GLY A 90 -0.39 11.15 9.69
C GLY A 90 0.23 12.55 9.66
N ASN A 91 1.29 12.76 8.88
CA ASN A 91 1.92 14.06 8.71
C ASN A 91 2.48 14.27 7.29
N ALA A 92 2.12 15.39 6.65
CA ALA A 92 2.52 15.68 5.28
C ALA A 92 4.04 15.80 5.07
N LEU A 93 4.80 16.25 6.09
CA LEU A 93 6.27 16.34 5.98
C LEU A 93 6.90 14.94 5.97
N LEU A 94 6.38 14.03 6.78
CA LEU A 94 6.84 12.65 6.84
C LEU A 94 6.48 11.89 5.55
N ASP A 95 5.28 12.11 5.01
CA ASP A 95 4.86 11.53 3.72
C ASP A 95 5.74 12.02 2.58
N ALA A 96 6.01 13.33 2.50
CA ALA A 96 6.88 13.91 1.48
C ALA A 96 8.31 13.35 1.57
N ALA A 97 8.84 13.18 2.79
CA ALA A 97 10.16 12.59 3.01
C ALA A 97 10.22 11.12 2.60
N ALA A 98 9.20 10.34 2.94
CA ALA A 98 9.08 8.95 2.52
C ALA A 98 9.03 8.83 0.99
N VAL A 99 8.21 9.63 0.32
CA VAL A 99 8.11 9.65 -1.15
C VAL A 99 9.46 9.98 -1.78
N ARG A 100 10.16 11.00 -1.29
CA ARG A 100 11.47 11.40 -1.81
C ARG A 100 12.52 10.30 -1.62
N GLY A 101 12.66 9.77 -0.40
CA GLY A 101 13.63 8.72 -0.10
C GLY A 101 13.35 7.42 -0.86
N LEU A 102 12.08 7.07 -1.05
CA LEU A 102 11.69 5.91 -1.85
C LEU A 102 11.97 6.11 -3.34
N ARG A 103 11.81 7.33 -3.88
CA ARG A 103 12.16 7.62 -5.29
C ARG A 103 13.65 7.50 -5.58
N GLU A 104 14.49 7.88 -4.62
CA GLU A 104 15.95 7.79 -4.75
C GLU A 104 16.49 6.38 -4.51
N CYS A 105 15.65 5.49 -3.97
CA CYS A 105 16.00 4.10 -3.70
C CYS A 105 16.18 3.30 -4.99
N ARG A 106 17.09 2.31 -4.96
CA ARG A 106 17.28 1.35 -6.04
C ARG A 106 17.15 -0.06 -5.51
N PHE A 107 16.22 -0.81 -6.08
CA PHE A 107 16.03 -2.22 -5.76
C PHE A 107 16.99 -3.10 -6.57
N ARG A 108 17.26 -4.30 -6.07
CA ARG A 108 18.09 -5.28 -6.75
C ARG A 108 17.37 -5.74 -8.03
N PRO A 109 17.98 -5.55 -9.21
CA PRO A 109 17.40 -6.07 -10.44
C PRO A 109 17.40 -7.60 -10.43
N GLY A 110 16.42 -8.22 -11.09
CA GLY A 110 16.35 -9.68 -11.28
C GLY A 110 15.74 -10.48 -10.13
N VAL A 111 15.61 -9.93 -8.91
CA VAL A 111 14.92 -10.60 -7.78
C VAL A 111 13.45 -10.20 -7.64
N LEU A 112 13.02 -9.12 -8.30
CA LEU A 112 11.65 -8.65 -8.24
C LEU A 112 10.75 -9.40 -9.24
N ARG A 113 9.56 -9.77 -8.78
CA ARG A 113 8.51 -10.35 -9.64
C ARG A 113 7.74 -9.25 -10.37
N SER A 114 7.47 -9.46 -11.65
CA SER A 114 6.68 -8.52 -12.45
C SER A 114 5.23 -8.50 -11.98
N ILE A 115 4.50 -7.45 -12.31
CA ILE A 115 3.06 -7.37 -12.02
C ILE A 115 2.32 -8.56 -12.66
N LYS A 116 2.70 -8.98 -13.86
CA LYS A 116 2.07 -10.11 -14.57
C LYS A 116 2.33 -11.44 -13.87
N GLU A 117 3.51 -11.64 -13.30
CA GLU A 117 3.86 -12.85 -12.54
C GLU A 117 3.04 -12.97 -11.25
N VAL A 118 2.70 -11.83 -10.62
CA VAL A 118 1.92 -11.79 -9.37
C VAL A 118 0.41 -11.75 -9.63
N ASN A 119 0.01 -11.07 -10.69
CA ASN A 119 -1.38 -10.93 -11.13
C ASN A 119 -1.47 -11.12 -12.65
N PRO A 120 -1.64 -12.37 -13.13
CA PRO A 120 -1.75 -12.68 -14.55
C PRO A 120 -2.90 -11.96 -15.25
N SER A 121 -3.95 -11.61 -14.52
CA SER A 121 -5.13 -10.90 -15.05
C SER A 121 -4.98 -9.38 -15.05
N SER A 122 -3.82 -8.84 -14.68
CA SER A 122 -3.58 -7.40 -14.71
C SER A 122 -3.62 -6.85 -16.14
N SER A 123 -4.38 -5.76 -16.32
CA SER A 123 -4.45 -4.95 -17.55
C SER A 123 -3.40 -3.82 -17.58
N ASP A 124 -2.44 -3.80 -16.66
CA ASP A 124 -1.41 -2.77 -16.64
C ASP A 124 -0.50 -2.90 -17.89
N PRO A 125 -0.32 -1.82 -18.68
CA PRO A 125 0.42 -1.88 -19.94
C PRO A 125 1.90 -2.25 -19.76
N PHE A 126 2.48 -2.05 -18.59
CA PHE A 126 3.87 -2.42 -18.29
C PHE A 126 3.95 -3.61 -17.33
N ALA A 127 2.93 -4.47 -17.29
CA ALA A 127 2.85 -5.54 -16.31
C ALA A 127 4.02 -6.53 -16.34
N ASN A 128 4.67 -6.70 -17.50
CA ASN A 128 5.82 -7.59 -17.66
C ASN A 128 7.15 -6.95 -17.25
N GLU A 129 7.24 -5.63 -17.35
CA GLU A 129 8.49 -4.86 -17.17
C GLU A 129 8.58 -4.22 -15.80
N ASP A 130 7.45 -3.90 -15.20
CA ASP A 130 7.36 -3.24 -13.92
C ASP A 130 6.94 -4.22 -12.82
N CYS A 131 7.36 -3.89 -11.62
CA CYS A 131 7.02 -4.54 -10.36
C CYS A 131 6.23 -3.55 -9.50
N LEU A 132 5.23 -4.05 -8.76
CA LEU A 132 4.49 -3.27 -7.76
C LEU A 132 4.77 -3.81 -6.37
N LEU A 133 5.31 -2.94 -5.52
CA LEU A 133 5.70 -3.26 -4.15
C LEU A 133 4.90 -2.39 -3.18
N LYS A 134 4.34 -2.98 -2.12
CA LYS A 134 3.93 -2.20 -0.95
C LYS A 134 5.04 -2.18 0.07
N VAL A 135 5.50 -0.98 0.39
CA VAL A 135 6.62 -0.71 1.28
C VAL A 135 6.10 -0.02 2.54
N PRO A 136 6.24 -0.63 3.73
CA PRO A 136 6.00 0.05 5.00
C PRO A 136 7.14 1.02 5.31
N VAL A 137 6.80 2.23 5.78
CA VAL A 137 7.75 3.23 6.26
C VAL A 137 7.34 3.69 7.65
N SER A 138 8.27 3.60 8.60
CA SER A 138 8.09 4.00 10.00
C SER A 138 9.11 5.07 10.39
N PHE A 139 8.62 6.21 10.86
CA PHE A 139 9.41 7.28 11.46
C PHE A 139 9.32 7.18 12.98
N VAL A 140 10.38 6.70 13.63
CA VAL A 140 10.47 6.65 15.09
C VAL A 140 11.69 7.40 15.61
N LEU A 141 11.52 8.11 16.72
CA LEU A 141 12.58 8.77 17.46
C LEU A 141 13.06 7.87 18.59
N GLY A 142 14.30 7.38 18.50
CA GLY A 142 15.00 6.79 19.63
C GLY A 142 15.53 7.88 20.57
N LYS A 143 15.71 7.56 21.85
CA LYS A 143 16.28 8.48 22.86
C LYS A 143 17.66 9.05 22.45
N ASN A 144 18.39 8.40 21.51
CA ASN A 144 19.72 8.79 21.05
C ASN A 144 19.82 9.01 19.52
N GLY A 145 18.73 9.35 18.84
CA GLY A 145 18.74 9.61 17.39
C GLY A 145 18.06 8.51 16.57
N VAL A 146 17.54 8.95 15.42
CA VAL A 146 16.61 8.28 14.51
C VAL A 146 16.90 6.79 14.31
N ILE A 147 15.92 5.94 14.66
CA ILE A 147 15.92 4.54 14.25
C ILE A 147 14.87 4.44 13.14
N THR A 148 15.24 4.20 11.88
CA THR A 148 14.28 3.67 10.91
C THR A 148 14.07 2.20 11.24
N LYS A 149 13.21 1.90 12.21
CA LYS A 149 13.01 0.52 12.70
C LYS A 149 12.01 -0.17 11.77
N GLY A 150 12.51 -0.95 10.82
CA GLY A 150 11.71 -2.01 10.20
C GLY A 150 11.30 -3.00 11.29
N ARG A 151 10.10 -2.87 11.86
CA ARG A 151 9.68 -3.64 13.03
C ARG A 151 9.45 -5.10 12.65
N HIS A 152 10.46 -5.92 12.94
CA HIS A 152 10.34 -7.36 13.15
C HIS A 152 9.44 -7.60 14.38
N LYS A 153 8.24 -8.17 14.19
CA LYS A 153 7.57 -8.96 15.24
C LYS A 153 6.53 -9.90 14.63
N GLY A 154 6.92 -11.17 14.51
CA GLY A 154 6.06 -12.35 14.58
C GLY A 154 5.09 -12.60 13.42
N GLN A 155 5.53 -13.36 12.42
CA GLN A 155 4.66 -14.34 11.76
C GLN A 155 5.50 -15.62 11.61
N PRO A 156 5.09 -16.77 12.19
CA PRO A 156 5.81 -18.02 11.99
C PRO A 156 5.74 -18.41 10.52
N VAL A 157 6.92 -18.70 9.97
CA VAL A 157 7.08 -19.42 8.71
C VAL A 157 6.91 -20.90 9.04
N SER A 158 5.85 -21.50 8.51
CA SER A 158 5.75 -22.93 8.22
C SER A 158 5.00 -23.00 6.89
N GLU A 159 5.67 -23.26 5.77
CA GLU A 159 5.84 -24.63 5.22
C GLU A 159 4.48 -25.26 4.90
N ALA A 160 4.21 -25.80 3.72
CA ALA A 160 5.03 -26.02 2.54
C ALA A 160 4.06 -26.26 1.38
N ILE A 161 4.45 -25.78 0.19
CA ILE A 161 3.99 -26.38 -1.06
C ILE A 161 5.09 -27.38 -1.42
N SER A 162 4.80 -28.66 -1.31
CA SER A 162 5.52 -29.79 -1.92
C SER A 162 4.43 -30.84 -2.12
N GLY A 163 4.03 -31.22 -3.32
CA GLY A 163 4.88 -31.63 -4.43
C GLY A 163 5.07 -33.14 -4.34
N ASP A 164 4.88 -33.84 -5.46
CA ASP A 164 5.04 -35.29 -5.69
C ASP A 164 3.78 -36.14 -5.41
N ALA A 165 3.38 -37.12 -6.23
CA ALA A 165 3.84 -37.61 -7.52
C ALA A 165 2.78 -38.58 -8.08
N GLN A 166 3.05 -39.00 -9.30
CA GLN A 166 2.36 -39.89 -10.22
C GLN A 166 2.04 -41.33 -9.71
N GLU A 167 1.17 -42.00 -10.47
CA GLU A 167 1.04 -43.47 -10.67
C GLU A 167 0.38 -44.34 -9.58
N HIS A 168 -0.87 -44.78 -9.80
CA HIS A 168 -1.20 -46.08 -10.43
C HIS A 168 -2.71 -46.17 -10.73
#